data_AF-A0A7S7UYB3-F1
#
_entry.id   AF-A0A7S7UYB3-F1
#
_cell.length_a   1.000
_cell.length_b   1.000
_cell.length_c   1.000
_cell.angle_alpha   90.00
_cell.angle_beta   90.00
_cell.angle_gamma   90.00
#
_symmetry.space_group_name_H-M   'P 1'
#
loop_
_entity.id
_entity.type
_entity.pdbx_description
1 polymer ?
#
loop_
_entity_poly.entity_id
_entity_poly.type
_entity_poly.pdbx_seq_one_letter_code
_entity_poly.pdbx_strand_id
1 'polypeptide(L)'
;MTCGMETAVVSADAFSAPPGDPDGSITEVALAFIKKSPEIRITLRDLERQTGASIFQLIRAFRRDLGVTPHAYLIKRRVARGADLLLQGEPAAQVAYEVGFVDQSHFTKHFKRVHGVTPKRYVAVATS
;
A
#
# COMPACT_ATOMS: atom_id res chain seq x y z
N MET A 1 -4.83 32.52 2.55
CA MET A 1 -5.61 32.10 3.72
C MET A 1 -6.44 30.89 3.32
N THR A 2 -6.48 29.90 4.20
CA THR A 2 -6.89 28.50 4.00
C THR A 2 -8.36 28.29 3.64
N CYS A 3 -8.64 27.08 3.14
CA CYS A 3 -9.86 26.26 3.30
C CYS A 3 -10.54 25.97 1.95
N GLY A 4 -10.85 24.75 1.54
CA GLY A 4 -10.71 23.45 2.17
C GLY A 4 -10.69 22.37 1.08
N MET A 5 -9.88 21.33 1.28
CA MET A 5 -10.00 20.12 0.48
C MET A 5 -11.09 19.27 1.11
N GLU A 6 -12.19 19.20 0.38
CA GLU A 6 -13.42 18.49 0.68
C GLU A 6 -13.18 17.05 1.14
N THR A 7 -13.75 16.77 2.30
CA THR A 7 -14.08 15.43 2.78
C THR A 7 -15.06 14.81 1.78
N ALA A 8 -14.56 14.00 0.85
CA ALA A 8 -15.40 13.11 0.07
C ALA A 8 -15.89 11.96 0.98
N VAL A 9 -17.02 12.22 1.64
CA VAL A 9 -17.91 11.18 2.14
C VAL A 9 -18.38 10.36 0.94
N VAL A 10 -17.91 9.12 0.83
CA VAL A 10 -18.47 8.18 -0.15
C VAL A 10 -19.78 7.66 0.44
N SER A 11 -20.88 8.25 -0.04
CA SER A 11 -22.24 7.71 0.13
C SER A 11 -22.30 6.28 -0.37
N ALA A 12 -22.96 5.46 0.44
CA ALA A 12 -23.31 4.08 0.16
C ALA A 12 -24.62 4.06 -0.62
N ASP A 13 -24.57 3.69 -1.91
CA ASP A 13 -25.76 3.37 -2.69
C ASP A 13 -25.51 2.11 -3.55
N ALA A 14 -26.47 1.18 -3.45
CA ALA A 14 -26.68 -0.03 -4.28
C ALA A 14 -25.61 -1.14 -4.25
N PHE A 15 -25.67 -1.96 -3.21
CA PHE A 15 -25.09 -3.31 -3.12
C PHE A 15 -25.87 -4.27 -4.04
N SER A 16 -25.39 -4.49 -5.27
CA SER A 16 -25.64 -5.73 -5.99
C SER A 16 -24.29 -6.40 -6.20
N ALA A 17 -24.11 -7.59 -5.62
CA ALA A 17 -22.90 -8.37 -5.79
C ALA A 17 -22.77 -8.76 -7.28
N PRO A 18 -21.73 -8.30 -7.99
CA PRO A 18 -21.54 -8.70 -9.38
C PRO A 18 -21.09 -10.17 -9.44
N PRO A 19 -21.52 -10.93 -10.47
CA PRO A 19 -21.16 -12.33 -10.64
C PRO A 19 -19.67 -12.39 -11.03
N GLY A 20 -18.89 -13.10 -10.23
CA GLY A 20 -17.43 -13.18 -10.43
C GLY A 20 -16.76 -13.89 -9.26
N ASP A 21 -17.26 -15.08 -8.95
CA ASP A 21 -16.52 -16.04 -8.14
C ASP A 21 -16.73 -17.42 -8.78
N PRO A 22 -15.76 -17.90 -9.59
CA PRO A 22 -15.67 -19.34 -9.75
C PRO A 22 -14.25 -19.96 -9.68
N ASP A 23 -13.15 -19.24 -9.48
CA ASP A 23 -11.79 -19.86 -9.64
C ASP A 23 -10.65 -19.30 -8.74
N GLY A 24 -10.97 -18.62 -7.64
CA GLY A 24 -9.99 -18.07 -6.69
C GLY A 24 -10.18 -16.57 -6.51
N SER A 25 -10.20 -16.10 -5.27
CA SER A 25 -10.58 -14.72 -4.97
C SER A 25 -9.64 -13.75 -5.71
N ILE A 26 -10.19 -12.70 -6.33
CA ILE A 26 -9.41 -11.56 -6.88
C ILE A 26 -8.30 -11.13 -5.90
N THR A 27 -8.61 -11.17 -4.60
CA THR A 27 -7.67 -10.91 -3.52
C THR A 27 -6.55 -11.95 -3.45
N GLU A 28 -6.85 -13.25 -3.54
CA GLU A 28 -5.85 -14.32 -3.53
C GLU A 28 -4.89 -14.22 -4.71
N VAL A 29 -5.40 -14.00 -5.92
CA VAL A 29 -4.57 -13.83 -7.12
C VAL A 29 -3.66 -12.61 -6.98
N ALA A 30 -4.21 -11.47 -6.53
CA ALA A 30 -3.43 -10.26 -6.28
C ALA A 30 -2.35 -10.48 -5.22
N LEU A 31 -2.69 -11.13 -4.10
CA LEU A 31 -1.74 -11.42 -3.02
C LEU A 31 -0.66 -12.39 -3.46
N ALA A 32 -1.01 -13.43 -4.21
CA ALA A 32 -0.06 -14.39 -4.76
C ALA A 32 0.95 -13.69 -5.67
N PHE A 33 0.49 -12.78 -6.53
CA PHE A 33 1.36 -11.95 -7.34
C PHE A 33 2.26 -11.05 -6.49
N ILE A 34 1.69 -10.29 -5.55
CA ILE A 34 2.47 -9.40 -4.67
C ILE A 34 3.56 -10.16 -3.89
N LYS A 35 3.28 -11.39 -3.46
CA LYS A 35 4.24 -12.24 -2.74
C LYS A 35 5.33 -12.80 -3.64
N LYS A 36 5.00 -13.18 -4.89
CA LYS A 36 5.97 -13.72 -5.86
C LYS A 36 6.85 -12.65 -6.49
N SER A 37 6.38 -11.40 -6.55
CA SER A 37 7.14 -10.30 -7.12
C SER A 37 8.30 -9.89 -6.20
N PRO A 38 9.56 -10.01 -6.64
CA PRO A 38 10.71 -9.51 -5.90
C PRO A 38 10.71 -7.97 -5.86
N GLU A 39 10.04 -7.34 -6.82
CA GLU A 39 9.89 -5.90 -6.89
C GLU A 39 8.95 -5.36 -5.81
N ILE A 40 9.38 -4.26 -5.19
CA ILE A 40 8.57 -3.54 -4.21
C ILE A 40 7.61 -2.55 -4.88
N ARG A 41 7.90 -2.16 -6.13
CA ARG A 41 7.21 -1.10 -6.90
C ARG A 41 6.01 -1.61 -7.71
N ILE A 42 5.19 -2.47 -7.11
CA ILE A 42 3.93 -2.92 -7.74
C ILE A 42 2.94 -1.76 -7.75
N THR A 43 2.27 -1.55 -8.87
CA THR A 43 1.22 -0.55 -9.08
C THR A 43 -0.18 -1.19 -9.09
N LEU A 44 -1.23 -0.38 -8.94
CA LEU A 44 -2.61 -0.88 -9.07
C LEU A 44 -2.89 -1.44 -10.46
N ARG A 45 -2.32 -0.85 -11.52
CA ARG A 45 -2.48 -1.36 -12.89
C ARG A 45 -1.83 -2.73 -13.07
N ASP A 46 -0.76 -3.04 -12.35
CA ASP A 46 -0.15 -4.37 -12.41
C ASP A 46 -1.09 -5.41 -11.79
N LEU A 47 -1.76 -5.05 -10.69
CA LEU A 47 -2.79 -5.90 -10.09
C LEU A 47 -3.99 -6.08 -11.04
N GLU A 48 -4.43 -5.04 -11.74
CA GLU A 48 -5.51 -5.18 -12.73
C GLU A 48 -5.13 -6.16 -13.84
N ARG A 49 -3.94 -5.99 -14.43
CA ARG A 49 -3.45 -6.87 -15.50
C ARG A 49 -3.32 -8.32 -15.02
N GLN A 50 -2.88 -8.51 -13.78
CA GLN A 50 -2.64 -9.84 -13.25
C GLN A 50 -3.93 -10.56 -12.82
N THR A 51 -4.92 -9.82 -12.34
CA THR A 51 -6.18 -10.40 -11.84
C THR A 51 -7.29 -10.41 -12.88
N GLY A 52 -7.16 -9.64 -13.96
CA GLY A 52 -8.25 -9.38 -14.92
C GLY A 52 -9.36 -8.51 -14.34
N ALA A 53 -9.21 -8.02 -13.11
CA ALA A 53 -10.22 -7.22 -12.41
C ALA A 53 -9.89 -5.73 -12.52
N SER A 54 -10.92 -4.90 -12.65
CA SER A 54 -10.78 -3.44 -12.55
C SER A 54 -10.35 -2.99 -11.15
N ILE A 55 -9.81 -1.76 -11.04
CA ILE A 55 -9.46 -1.14 -9.75
C ILE A 55 -10.64 -1.17 -8.77
N PHE A 56 -11.87 -0.91 -9.24
CA PHE A 56 -13.06 -0.91 -8.38
C PHE A 56 -13.38 -2.31 -7.84
N GLN A 57 -13.22 -3.36 -8.65
CA GLN A 57 -13.37 -4.74 -8.20
C GLN A 57 -12.27 -5.10 -7.20
N LEU A 58 -11.01 -4.72 -7.45
CA LEU A 58 -9.89 -4.92 -6.52
C LEU A 58 -10.13 -4.22 -5.17
N ILE A 59 -10.59 -2.97 -5.18
CA ILE A 59 -10.91 -2.23 -3.94
C ILE A 59 -12.00 -2.94 -3.14
N ARG A 60 -13.07 -3.37 -3.80
CA ARG A 60 -14.17 -4.09 -3.13
C ARG A 60 -13.69 -5.43 -2.57
N ALA A 61 -12.95 -6.21 -3.35
CA ALA A 61 -12.42 -7.51 -2.92
C ALA A 61 -11.48 -7.37 -1.72
N PHE A 62 -10.49 -6.46 -1.79
CA PHE A 62 -9.56 -6.24 -0.66
C PHE A 62 -10.26 -5.71 0.59
N ARG A 63 -11.27 -4.84 0.45
CA ARG A 63 -12.03 -4.36 1.61
C ARG A 63 -12.83 -5.48 2.27
N ARG A 64 -13.49 -6.31 1.46
CA ARG A 64 -14.26 -7.46 1.92
C ARG A 64 -13.38 -8.51 2.62
N ASP A 65 -12.24 -8.83 2.01
CA ASP A 65 -11.41 -9.98 2.41
C ASP A 65 -10.32 -9.60 3.44
N LEU A 66 -9.78 -8.38 3.38
CA LEU A 66 -8.64 -7.93 4.20
C LEU A 66 -8.92 -6.67 5.02
N GLY A 67 -10.10 -6.05 4.86
CA GLY A 67 -10.45 -4.79 5.55
C GLY A 67 -9.61 -3.57 5.12
N VAL A 68 -8.83 -3.66 4.05
CA VAL A 68 -7.96 -2.57 3.56
C VAL A 68 -8.13 -2.36 2.06
N THR A 69 -7.61 -1.26 1.51
CA THR A 69 -7.56 -1.08 0.05
C THR A 69 -6.26 -1.69 -0.51
N PRO A 70 -6.21 -2.06 -1.81
CA PRO A 70 -4.98 -2.57 -2.43
C PRO A 70 -3.85 -1.55 -2.35
N HIS A 71 -4.15 -0.26 -2.54
CA HIS A 71 -3.16 0.81 -2.39
C HIS A 71 -2.59 0.87 -0.96
N ALA A 72 -3.45 0.81 0.06
CA ALA A 72 -3.00 0.82 1.45
C ALA A 72 -2.14 -0.40 1.79
N TYR A 73 -2.49 -1.57 1.25
CA TYR A 73 -1.70 -2.79 1.39
C TYR A 73 -0.30 -2.63 0.78
N LEU A 74 -0.22 -2.13 -0.46
CA LEU A 74 1.05 -1.86 -1.14
C LEU A 74 1.91 -0.84 -0.37
N ILE A 75 1.31 0.24 0.13
CA ILE A 75 2.02 1.23 0.96
C ILE A 75 2.58 0.59 2.23
N LYS A 76 1.80 -0.24 2.94
CA LYS A 76 2.31 -0.96 4.13
C LYS A 76 3.50 -1.85 3.78
N ARG A 77 3.44 -2.59 2.68
CA ARG A 77 4.56 -3.43 2.20
C ARG A 77 5.79 -2.59 1.89
N ARG A 78 5.64 -1.46 1.20
CA ARG A 78 6.75 -0.54 0.87
C ARG A 78 7.38 0.05 2.13
N VAL A 79 6.57 0.44 3.11
CA VAL A 79 7.06 0.95 4.40
C VAL A 79 7.83 -0.13 5.16
N ALA A 80 7.32 -1.36 5.22
CA ALA A 80 8.02 -2.48 5.87
C ALA A 80 9.39 -2.73 5.23
N ARG A 81 9.45 -2.80 3.89
CA ARG A 81 10.73 -2.91 3.19
C ARG A 81 11.65 -1.71 3.45
N GLY A 82 11.09 -0.51 3.55
CA GLY A 82 11.83 0.69 3.89
C GLY A 82 12.43 0.63 5.30
N ALA A 83 11.71 0.05 6.26
CA ALA A 83 12.24 -0.19 7.60
C ALA A 83 13.47 -1.11 7.58
N ASP A 84 13.43 -2.20 6.81
CA ASP A 84 14.56 -3.12 6.66
C ASP A 84 15.81 -2.39 6.12
N LEU A 85 15.64 -1.58 5.07
CA LEU A 85 16.73 -0.84 4.44
C LEU A 85 17.30 0.24 5.37
N LEU A 86 16.44 0.94 6.10
CA LEU A 86 16.89 1.92 7.10
C LEU A 86 17.75 1.28 8.20
N LEU A 87 17.40 0.06 8.64
CA LEU A 87 18.19 -0.67 9.64
C LEU A 87 19.52 -1.20 9.07
N GLN A 88 19.62 -1.35 7.76
CA GLN A 88 20.88 -1.65 7.07
C GLN A 88 21.78 -0.41 6.91
N GLY A 89 21.32 0.76 7.35
CA GLY A 89 22.08 2.01 7.32
C GLY A 89 21.80 2.87 6.08
N GLU A 90 20.84 2.49 5.23
CA GLU A 90 20.54 3.25 4.02
C GLU A 90 19.91 4.62 4.33
N PRO A 91 20.31 5.70 3.62
CA PRO A 91 19.74 7.03 3.83
C PRO A 91 18.25 7.06 3.50
N ALA A 92 17.43 7.69 4.35
CA ALA A 92 15.97 7.73 4.18
C ALA A 92 15.50 8.31 2.83
N ALA A 93 16.26 9.22 2.22
CA ALA A 93 15.96 9.74 0.89
C ALA A 93 16.14 8.67 -0.21
N GLN A 94 17.23 7.89 -0.14
CA GLN A 94 17.50 6.78 -1.03
C GLN A 94 16.45 5.68 -0.86
N VAL A 95 16.18 5.29 0.40
CA VAL A 95 15.14 4.31 0.74
C VAL A 95 13.79 4.69 0.15
N ALA A 96 13.38 5.96 0.29
CA ALA A 96 12.11 6.44 -0.24
C ALA A 96 12.00 6.21 -1.75
N TYR A 97 13.05 6.54 -2.51
CA TYR A 97 13.09 6.26 -3.93
C TYR A 97 13.02 4.75 -4.20
N GLU A 98 13.89 3.95 -3.59
CA GLU A 98 13.96 2.50 -3.81
C GLU A 98 12.63 1.80 -3.57
N VAL A 99 11.96 2.12 -2.46
CA VAL A 99 10.65 1.52 -2.11
C VAL A 99 9.47 2.14 -2.85
N GLY A 100 9.71 3.05 -3.79
CA GLY A 100 8.71 3.55 -4.72
C GLY A 100 7.82 4.67 -4.17
N PHE A 101 8.36 5.49 -3.25
CA PHE A 101 7.77 6.78 -2.89
C PHE A 101 8.32 7.88 -3.80
N VAL A 102 7.48 8.88 -4.08
CA VAL A 102 7.85 10.03 -4.91
C VAL A 102 8.97 10.86 -4.28
N ASP A 103 9.00 10.94 -2.95
CA ASP A 103 10.01 11.67 -2.20
C ASP A 103 10.09 11.15 -0.75
N GLN A 104 11.12 11.63 -0.04
CA GLN A 104 11.38 11.29 1.37
C GLN A 104 10.27 11.76 2.32
N SER A 105 9.62 12.90 2.04
CA SER A 105 8.57 13.46 2.90
C SER A 105 7.31 12.59 2.86
N HIS A 106 6.94 12.11 1.69
CA HIS A 106 5.84 11.17 1.48
C HIS A 106 6.13 9.84 2.18
N PHE A 107 7.34 9.29 2.01
CA PHE A 107 7.77 8.10 2.75
C PHE A 107 7.68 8.31 4.26
N THR A 108 8.23 9.40 4.78
CA THR A 108 8.26 9.70 6.22
C THR A 108 6.86 9.80 6.83
N LYS A 109 5.91 10.43 6.13
CA LYS A 109 4.50 10.53 6.56
C LYS A 109 3.87 9.14 6.69
N HIS A 110 4.05 8.28 5.68
CA HIS A 110 3.51 6.93 5.72
C HIS A 110 4.23 6.04 6.73
N PHE A 111 5.54 6.17 6.83
CA PHE A 111 6.35 5.46 7.82
C PHE A 111 5.86 5.77 9.24
N LYS A 112 5.70 7.06 9.58
CA LYS A 112 5.19 7.46 10.89
C LYS A 112 3.76 6.97 11.14
N ARG A 113 2.91 6.94 10.12
CA ARG A 113 1.54 6.39 10.25
C ARG A 113 1.53 4.90 10.55
N VAL A 114 2.50 4.14 10.03
CA VAL A 114 2.58 2.67 10.22
C VAL A 114 3.33 2.31 11.50
N HIS A 115 4.46 2.96 11.80
CA HIS A 115 5.35 2.62 12.92
C HIS A 115 5.20 3.55 14.14
N GLY A 116 4.40 4.61 14.06
CA GLY A 116 4.20 5.58 15.15
C GLY A 116 5.35 6.59 15.34
N VAL A 117 6.54 6.31 14.81
CA VAL A 117 7.75 7.14 14.92
C VAL A 117 8.33 7.49 13.55
N THR A 118 9.20 8.50 13.48
CA THR A 118 9.89 8.86 12.24
C THR A 118 10.99 7.85 11.90
N PRO A 119 11.39 7.72 10.62
CA PRO A 119 12.51 6.87 10.19
C PRO A 119 13.79 7.06 11.04
N LYS A 120 14.17 8.33 11.27
CA LYS A 120 15.37 8.67 12.06
C LYS A 120 15.29 8.13 13.49
N ARG A 121 14.13 8.28 14.15
CA ARG A 121 13.93 7.79 15.52
C ARG A 121 13.83 6.27 15.57
N TYR A 122 13.25 5.65 14.55
CA TYR A 122 13.17 4.20 14.42
C TYR A 122 14.56 3.55 14.40
N VAL A 123 15.46 4.05 13.55
CA VAL A 123 16.86 3.55 13.49
C VAL A 123 17.59 3.80 14.81
N ALA A 124 17.47 5.01 15.38
CA ALA A 124 18.13 5.33 16.65
C ALA A 124 17.75 4.38 17.78
N VAL A 125 16.48 3.98 17.89
CA VAL A 125 15.99 3.06 18.92
C VAL A 125 16.40 1.61 18.63
N ALA A 126 16.45 1.20 17.36
CA ALA A 126 16.77 -0.17 16.98
C ALA A 126 18.27 -0.51 17.02
N THR A 127 19.14 0.51 16.96
CA THR A 127 20.61 0.35 17.00
C THR A 127 21.22 0.74 18.37
N SER A 128 20.38 1.06 19.37
CA SER A 128 20.79 1.26 20.77
C SER A 128 20.82 -0.06 21.52
#